data_AF-A0A5B7GYJ0-F1
#
_entry.id   AF-A0A5B7GYJ0-F1
#
_cell.length_a   1.000
_cell.length_b   1.000
_cell.length_c   1.000
_cell.angle_alpha   90.00
_cell.angle_beta   90.00
_cell.angle_gamma   90.00
#
_symmetry.space_group_name_H-M   'P 1'
#
loop_
_entity.id
_entity.type
_entity.pdbx_description
1 polymer ?
#
loop_
_entity_poly.entity_id
_entity_poly.type
_entity_poly.pdbx_seq_one_letter_code
_entity_poly.pdbx_strand_id
1 'polypeptide(L)'
;MQVPCTTYDRQQGTCRLLLKCATFYAEIAELSRSPCTISSEQQDVGGLISKQHHAPPSLPDIQFPDLNKACQMGVNEVNQEDDFEAFLVQVNSHPLFSQQLQNNVVAEKGSPTSLHAQLFQTSEEIVKQAKDASKNIAASVILAKEFNLNKDQGGFGLPKFGIQNTVIEDTCPQEPLCPRTKYRALDATCNNRRHKNWGRAGTAFQRILGADYDDGELQELDTKAKESFVVF
;
A
#
# COMPACT_ATOMS: atom_id res chain seq x y z
N MET A 1 5.26 30.94 -7.88
CA MET A 1 6.58 31.61 -7.84
C MET A 1 7.62 30.60 -7.43
N GLN A 2 8.76 30.53 -8.11
CA GLN A 2 9.91 29.74 -7.68
C GLN A 2 10.83 30.67 -6.90
N VAL A 3 11.02 30.41 -5.60
CA VAL A 3 11.93 31.19 -4.76
C VAL A 3 13.29 30.50 -4.80
N PRO A 4 14.35 31.12 -5.35
CA PRO A 4 15.67 30.51 -5.38
C PRO A 4 16.27 30.41 -3.97
N CYS A 5 16.99 29.33 -3.69
CA CYS A 5 17.70 29.14 -2.42
C CYS A 5 19.08 28.52 -2.65
N THR A 6 19.90 28.51 -1.59
CA THR A 6 21.19 27.82 -1.58
C THR A 6 21.21 26.86 -0.40
N THR A 7 21.59 25.62 -0.67
CA THR A 7 21.64 24.54 0.33
C THR A 7 22.91 24.59 1.17
N TYR A 8 22.95 23.82 2.26
CA TYR A 8 24.11 23.65 3.15
C TYR A 8 25.38 23.28 2.37
N ASP A 9 25.25 22.43 1.35
CA ASP A 9 26.35 22.01 0.45
C ASP A 9 26.65 23.01 -0.67
N ARG A 10 26.15 24.26 -0.54
CA ARG A 10 26.32 25.36 -1.49
C ARG A 10 25.77 25.09 -2.89
N GLN A 11 24.87 24.13 -3.04
CA GLN A 11 24.18 23.93 -4.30
C GLN A 11 23.01 24.92 -4.40
N GLN A 12 22.82 25.50 -5.59
CA GLN A 12 21.62 26.29 -5.87
C GLN A 12 20.39 25.39 -5.84
N GLY A 13 19.20 25.97 -5.68
CA GLY A 13 17.98 25.21 -5.48
C GLY A 13 16.73 26.08 -5.54
N THR A 14 15.56 25.44 -5.38
CA THR A 14 14.28 26.15 -5.27
C THR A 14 13.63 25.82 -3.93
N CYS A 15 13.26 26.85 -3.20
CA CYS A 15 12.54 26.76 -1.94
C CYS A 15 11.12 26.23 -2.18
N ARG A 16 10.79 25.12 -1.54
CA ARG A 16 9.48 24.43 -1.61
C ARG A 16 9.19 23.78 -0.27
N LEU A 17 7.98 23.24 -0.11
CA LEU A 17 7.65 22.45 1.07
C LEU A 17 8.60 21.26 1.18
N LEU A 18 9.10 20.95 2.38
CA LEU A 18 10.00 19.81 2.63
C LEU A 18 9.48 18.49 2.03
N LEU A 19 8.18 18.24 2.13
CA LEU A 19 7.49 17.07 1.57
C LEU A 19 7.58 16.99 0.03
N LYS A 20 7.79 18.13 -0.64
CA LYS A 20 8.00 18.22 -2.10
C LYS A 20 9.47 18.13 -2.50
N CYS A 21 10.38 18.11 -1.52
CA CYS A 21 11.82 18.05 -1.72
C CYS A 21 12.41 16.70 -1.37
N ALA A 22 11.92 16.04 -0.31
CA ALA A 22 12.40 14.73 0.11
C ALA A 22 11.80 13.63 -0.77
N THR A 23 12.66 12.79 -1.39
CA THR A 23 12.23 11.55 -2.03
C THR A 23 12.49 10.34 -1.14
N PHE A 24 13.40 10.47 -0.18
CA PHE A 24 13.74 9.44 0.80
C PHE A 24 13.85 10.01 2.22
N TYR A 25 13.50 9.23 3.25
CA TYR A 25 13.43 9.74 4.62
C TYR A 25 14.81 10.18 5.16
N ALA A 26 15.91 9.55 4.72
CA ALA A 26 17.25 9.94 5.15
C ALA A 26 17.65 11.33 4.62
N GLU A 27 17.07 11.77 3.49
CA GLU A 27 17.30 13.11 2.94
C GLU A 27 16.66 14.20 3.82
N ILE A 28 15.69 13.87 4.66
CA ILE A 28 15.01 14.86 5.53
C ILE A 28 16.01 15.51 6.50
N ALA A 29 16.95 14.73 7.04
CA ALA A 29 17.97 15.23 7.98
C ALA A 29 19.00 16.14 7.30
N GLU A 30 19.24 15.96 6.00
CA GLU A 30 20.15 16.80 5.20
C GLU A 30 19.43 18.05 4.70
N LEU A 31 18.23 17.88 4.12
CA LEU A 31 17.41 18.96 3.64
C LEU A 31 17.12 19.95 4.77
N SER A 32 16.69 19.49 5.95
CA SER A 32 16.36 20.36 7.09
C SER A 32 17.49 21.30 7.54
N ARG A 33 18.74 21.08 7.13
CA ARG A 33 19.88 21.98 7.37
C ARG A 33 19.88 23.24 6.51
N SER A 34 18.98 23.31 5.53
CA SER A 34 18.94 24.38 4.51
C SER A 34 17.63 25.17 4.53
N PRO A 35 17.19 25.80 5.63
CA PRO A 35 15.91 26.50 5.66
C PRO A 35 15.85 27.68 4.68
N CYS A 36 14.69 27.91 4.08
CA CYS A 36 14.39 29.01 3.16
C CYS A 36 12.97 29.55 3.42
N THR A 37 12.67 30.76 2.95
CA THR A 37 11.37 31.40 3.23
C THR A 37 10.54 31.48 1.94
N ILE A 38 9.36 30.82 1.90
CA ILE A 38 8.48 30.79 0.72
C ILE A 38 7.58 32.04 0.69
N SER A 39 7.14 32.50 1.86
CA SER A 39 6.36 33.73 2.06
C SER A 39 6.63 34.31 3.46
N SER A 40 6.20 35.55 3.74
CA SER A 40 6.41 36.24 5.02
C SER A 40 5.88 35.49 6.26
N GLU A 41 5.00 34.50 6.08
CA GLU A 41 4.43 33.68 7.16
C GLU A 41 4.86 32.21 7.08
N GLN A 42 5.57 31.80 6.01
CA GLN A 42 5.86 30.39 5.75
C GLN A 42 7.36 30.17 5.53
N GLN A 43 8.01 29.76 6.62
CA GLN A 43 9.38 29.28 6.65
C GLN A 43 9.39 27.78 6.34
N ASP A 44 10.21 27.35 5.39
CA ASP A 44 10.34 25.95 4.98
C ASP A 44 11.80 25.63 4.63
N VAL A 45 12.03 24.57 3.87
CA VAL A 45 13.36 24.05 3.58
C VAL A 45 13.71 24.18 2.10
N GLY A 46 14.91 24.66 1.83
CA GLY A 46 15.47 24.85 0.51
C GLY A 46 15.83 23.51 -0.10
N GLY A 47 15.08 23.10 -1.12
CA GLY A 47 15.42 21.92 -1.90
C GLY A 47 16.69 22.14 -2.71
N LEU A 48 17.51 21.09 -2.83
CA LEU A 48 18.60 21.01 -3.80
C LEU A 48 18.07 21.27 -5.22
N ILE A 49 18.95 21.70 -6.15
CA ILE A 49 18.73 21.49 -7.59
C ILE A 49 18.19 20.07 -7.69
N SER A 50 16.94 19.97 -8.17
CA SER A 50 16.42 18.86 -8.94
C SER A 50 17.53 17.82 -9.21
N LYS A 51 17.82 16.88 -8.28
CA LYS A 51 17.92 15.48 -8.69
C LYS A 51 16.63 15.38 -9.44
N GLN A 52 16.74 15.39 -10.77
CA GLN A 52 15.71 15.88 -11.65
C GLN A 52 14.38 15.42 -11.04
N HIS A 53 13.33 16.25 -11.01
CA HIS A 53 12.06 15.64 -11.35
C HIS A 53 12.34 15.02 -12.73
N HIS A 54 12.94 13.82 -12.75
CA HIS A 54 12.89 12.89 -13.83
C HIS A 54 11.40 12.90 -14.04
N ALA A 55 10.98 13.53 -15.14
CA ALA A 55 9.59 13.48 -15.53
C ALA A 55 9.21 12.02 -15.32
N PRO A 56 8.17 11.74 -14.50
CA PRO A 56 7.90 10.38 -14.04
C PRO A 56 8.06 9.48 -15.27
N PRO A 57 8.98 8.50 -15.21
CA PRO A 57 9.51 7.89 -16.41
C PRO A 57 8.36 7.48 -17.30
N SER A 58 8.43 7.86 -18.58
CA SER A 58 7.33 7.61 -19.50
C SER A 58 6.99 6.13 -19.45
N LEU A 59 5.75 5.82 -19.07
CA LEU A 59 5.25 4.47 -19.14
C LEU A 59 5.26 4.02 -20.60
N PRO A 60 5.56 2.75 -20.88
CA PRO A 60 5.25 2.17 -22.18
C PRO A 60 3.74 2.27 -22.43
N ASP A 61 3.35 2.19 -23.70
CA ASP A 61 1.97 2.37 -24.13
C ASP A 61 1.12 1.12 -23.81
N ILE A 62 0.73 0.97 -22.54
CA ILE A 62 -0.12 -0.13 -22.06
C ILE A 62 -1.55 0.10 -22.55
N GLN A 63 -2.03 -0.78 -23.43
CA GLN A 63 -3.39 -0.68 -23.95
C GLN A 63 -4.40 -1.36 -23.02
N PHE A 64 -5.68 -1.02 -23.18
CA PHE A 64 -6.76 -1.66 -22.44
C PHE A 64 -6.78 -3.21 -22.53
N PRO A 65 -6.53 -3.85 -23.70
CA PRO A 65 -6.45 -5.31 -23.77
C PRO A 65 -5.35 -5.89 -22.89
N ASP A 66 -4.19 -5.23 -22.78
CA ASP A 66 -3.08 -5.66 -21.93
C ASP A 66 -3.46 -5.54 -20.45
N LEU A 67 -4.07 -4.40 -20.08
CA LEU A 67 -4.59 -4.17 -18.72
C LEU A 67 -5.63 -5.23 -18.32
N ASN A 68 -6.61 -5.50 -19.18
CA ASN A 68 -7.66 -6.47 -18.87
C ASN A 68 -7.12 -7.92 -18.81
N LYS A 69 -6.17 -8.26 -19.69
CA LYS A 69 -5.47 -9.55 -19.64
C LYS A 69 -4.71 -9.71 -18.32
N ALA A 70 -3.97 -8.69 -17.89
CA ALA A 70 -3.26 -8.71 -16.61
C ALA A 70 -4.23 -8.84 -15.43
N CYS A 71 -5.38 -8.16 -15.46
CA CYS A 71 -6.44 -8.33 -14.47
C CYS A 71 -6.95 -9.77 -14.41
N GLN A 72 -7.18 -10.40 -15.57
CA GLN A 72 -7.65 -11.78 -15.63
C GLN A 72 -6.62 -12.78 -15.09
N MET A 73 -5.34 -12.57 -15.42
CA MET A 73 -4.26 -13.37 -14.86
C MET A 73 -4.14 -13.19 -13.35
N GLY A 74 -4.25 -11.95 -12.85
CA GLY A 74 -4.24 -11.66 -11.41
C GLY A 74 -5.39 -12.32 -10.65
N VAL A 75 -6.59 -12.38 -11.24
CA VAL A 75 -7.73 -13.14 -10.68
C VAL A 75 -7.39 -14.62 -10.56
N ASN A 76 -6.79 -15.21 -11.59
CA ASN A 76 -6.42 -16.63 -11.57
C ASN A 76 -5.35 -16.92 -10.50
N GLU A 77 -4.38 -16.03 -10.33
CA GLU A 77 -3.33 -16.16 -9.31
C GLU A 77 -3.93 -16.12 -7.89
N VAL A 78 -4.76 -15.12 -7.59
CA VAL A 78 -5.42 -14.99 -6.28
C VAL A 78 -6.36 -16.18 -6.01
N ASN A 79 -7.08 -16.67 -7.02
CA ASN A 79 -7.93 -17.85 -6.85
C ASN A 79 -7.11 -19.12 -6.55
N GLN A 80 -5.93 -19.27 -7.15
CA GLN A 80 -5.04 -20.40 -6.86
C GLN A 80 -4.49 -20.34 -5.43
N GLU A 81 -4.16 -19.14 -4.95
CA GLU A 81 -3.75 -18.93 -3.55
C GLU A 81 -4.90 -19.29 -2.58
N ASP A 82 -6.12 -18.85 -2.88
CA ASP A 82 -7.31 -19.18 -2.10
C ASP A 82 -7.58 -20.69 -2.06
N ASP A 83 -7.47 -21.38 -3.20
CA ASP A 83 -7.62 -22.84 -3.29
C ASP A 83 -6.53 -23.56 -2.47
N PHE A 84 -5.30 -23.05 -2.50
CA PHE A 84 -4.19 -23.59 -1.71
C PHE A 84 -4.41 -23.39 -0.21
N GLU A 85 -4.87 -22.20 0.22
CA GLU A 85 -5.22 -21.96 1.62
C GLU A 85 -6.35 -22.87 2.10
N ALA A 86 -7.40 -23.04 1.29
CA ALA A 86 -8.49 -23.95 1.59
C ALA A 86 -8.00 -25.40 1.74
N PHE A 87 -7.09 -25.83 0.87
CA PHE A 87 -6.43 -27.12 0.97
C PHE A 87 -5.61 -27.25 2.27
N LEU A 88 -4.83 -26.24 2.65
CA LEU A 88 -4.07 -26.25 3.91
C LEU A 88 -4.98 -26.35 5.13
N VAL A 89 -6.10 -25.63 5.17
CA VAL A 89 -7.09 -25.73 6.25
C VAL A 89 -7.64 -27.17 6.35
N GLN A 90 -7.91 -27.80 5.22
CA GLN A 90 -8.37 -29.19 5.17
C GLN A 90 -7.28 -30.16 5.68
N VAL A 91 -6.02 -30.00 5.27
CA VAL A 91 -4.89 -30.82 5.74
C VAL A 91 -4.63 -30.62 7.23
N ASN A 92 -4.72 -29.38 7.73
CA ASN A 92 -4.56 -29.06 9.15
C ASN A 92 -5.65 -29.69 10.03
N SER A 93 -6.84 -29.95 9.46
CA SER A 93 -7.91 -30.68 10.15
C SER A 93 -7.66 -32.20 10.23
N HIS A 94 -6.63 -32.71 9.55
CA HIS A 94 -6.29 -34.13 9.55
C HIS A 94 -5.53 -34.54 10.82
N PRO A 95 -5.95 -35.61 11.53
CA PRO A 95 -5.43 -35.99 12.85
C PRO A 95 -3.95 -36.42 12.88
N LEU A 96 -3.35 -36.70 11.71
CA LEU A 96 -1.91 -36.94 11.57
C LEU A 96 -1.09 -35.64 11.50
N PHE A 97 -1.64 -34.57 10.93
CA PHE A 97 -0.93 -33.29 10.78
C PHE A 97 -0.82 -32.53 12.11
N SER A 98 -1.84 -32.63 12.96
CA SER A 98 -1.79 -32.10 14.34
C SER A 98 -0.70 -32.75 15.20
N GLN A 99 -0.24 -33.95 14.85
CA GLN A 99 0.85 -34.65 15.51
C GLN A 99 2.23 -34.14 15.05
N GLN A 100 2.36 -33.66 13.81
CA GLN A 100 3.61 -33.08 13.25
C GLN A 100 3.84 -31.63 13.68
N LEU A 101 2.79 -30.89 14.06
CA LEU A 101 2.89 -29.53 14.61
C LEU A 101 3.38 -29.49 16.05
N GLN A 102 3.68 -30.63 16.69
CA GLN A 102 4.13 -30.70 18.09
C GLN A 102 5.47 -29.98 18.36
N ASN A 103 6.21 -29.59 17.30
CA ASN A 103 7.41 -28.75 17.41
C ASN A 103 7.15 -27.25 17.17
N ASN A 104 5.92 -26.86 16.78
CA ASN A 104 5.49 -25.47 16.70
C ASN A 104 4.71 -25.10 17.96
N VAL A 105 5.04 -23.95 18.54
CA VAL A 105 4.42 -23.42 19.76
C VAL A 105 2.97 -23.02 19.44
N VAL A 106 2.05 -23.98 19.49
CA VAL A 106 0.61 -23.71 19.39
C VAL A 106 0.11 -23.36 20.78
N ALA A 107 -0.44 -22.15 20.94
CA ALA A 107 -1.02 -21.73 22.22
C ALA A 107 -2.13 -22.69 22.66
N GLU A 108 -2.09 -23.13 23.91
CA GLU A 108 -3.12 -24.02 24.47
C GLU A 108 -4.50 -23.35 24.39
N LYS A 109 -5.51 -24.10 23.95
CA LYS A 109 -6.88 -23.58 23.79
C LYS A 109 -7.40 -23.02 25.11
N GLY A 110 -7.76 -21.73 25.11
CA GLY A 110 -8.26 -21.04 26.31
C GLY A 110 -7.17 -20.47 27.23
N SER A 111 -5.88 -20.65 26.89
CA SER A 111 -4.78 -19.92 27.54
C SER A 111 -4.89 -18.41 27.29
N PRO A 112 -4.25 -17.56 28.12
CA PRO A 112 -4.16 -16.12 27.88
C PRO A 112 -3.63 -15.79 26.47
N THR A 113 -2.64 -16.54 25.98
CA THR A 113 -2.09 -16.37 24.62
C THR A 113 -3.12 -16.71 23.55
N SER A 114 -3.88 -17.80 23.71
CA SER A 114 -4.95 -18.19 22.77
C SER A 114 -6.09 -17.17 22.77
N LEU A 115 -6.50 -16.67 23.93
CA LEU A 115 -7.53 -15.64 24.04
C LEU A 115 -7.05 -14.28 23.49
N HIS A 116 -5.79 -13.91 23.72
CA HIS A 116 -5.19 -12.70 23.16
C HIS A 116 -5.14 -12.75 21.63
N ALA A 117 -4.77 -13.89 21.04
CA ALA A 117 -4.80 -14.08 19.59
C ALA A 117 -6.21 -13.93 19.00
N GLN A 118 -7.26 -14.29 19.76
CA GLN A 118 -8.65 -14.12 19.32
C GLN A 118 -9.12 -12.65 19.31
N LEU A 119 -8.45 -11.73 20.03
CA LEU A 119 -8.81 -10.31 20.05
C LEU A 119 -8.57 -9.62 18.69
N PHE A 120 -7.71 -10.18 17.85
CA PHE A 120 -7.30 -9.61 16.58
C PHE A 120 -7.91 -10.34 15.37
N GLN A 121 -9.02 -11.06 15.57
CA GLN A 121 -9.70 -11.70 14.45
C GLN A 121 -10.23 -10.64 13.47
N THR A 122 -9.81 -10.75 12.21
CA THR A 122 -10.28 -9.92 11.11
C THR A 122 -11.70 -10.35 10.71
N SER A 123 -12.58 -9.39 10.43
CA SER A 123 -13.93 -9.72 9.93
C SER A 123 -13.89 -10.24 8.50
N GLU A 124 -14.84 -11.09 8.14
CA GLU A 124 -14.97 -11.64 6.78
C GLU A 124 -15.08 -10.54 5.71
N GLU A 125 -15.70 -9.41 6.05
CA GLU A 125 -15.79 -8.24 5.16
C GLU A 125 -14.40 -7.68 4.84
N ILE A 126 -13.53 -7.53 5.84
CA ILE A 126 -12.16 -7.02 5.64
C ILE A 126 -11.29 -8.05 4.92
N VAL A 127 -11.48 -9.35 5.21
CA VAL A 127 -10.81 -10.42 4.46
C VAL A 127 -11.20 -10.36 2.98
N LYS A 128 -12.50 -10.21 2.68
CA LYS A 128 -12.96 -10.07 1.31
C LYS A 128 -12.37 -8.82 0.64
N GLN A 129 -12.40 -7.68 1.33
CA GLN A 129 -11.82 -6.44 0.82
C GLN A 129 -10.31 -6.59 0.52
N ALA A 130 -9.58 -7.30 1.38
CA ALA A 130 -8.16 -7.61 1.15
C ALA A 130 -7.97 -8.47 -0.10
N LYS A 131 -8.75 -9.56 -0.25
CA LYS A 131 -8.71 -10.42 -1.45
C LYS A 131 -9.03 -9.67 -2.73
N ASP A 132 -10.04 -8.79 -2.69
CA ASP A 132 -10.40 -7.96 -3.84
C ASP A 132 -9.28 -6.98 -4.20
N ALA A 133 -8.58 -6.41 -3.21
CA ALA A 133 -7.40 -5.58 -3.43
C ALA A 133 -6.21 -6.39 -3.98
N SER A 134 -5.99 -7.63 -3.52
CA SER A 134 -4.92 -8.50 -4.00
C SER A 134 -4.99 -8.78 -5.50
N LYS A 135 -6.20 -8.87 -6.08
CA LYS A 135 -6.39 -9.01 -7.54
C LYS A 135 -5.77 -7.84 -8.31
N ASN A 136 -5.92 -6.61 -7.80
CA ASN A 136 -5.36 -5.40 -8.41
C ASN A 136 -3.83 -5.35 -8.25
N ILE A 137 -3.31 -5.76 -7.10
CA ILE A 137 -1.87 -5.86 -6.85
C ILE A 137 -1.25 -6.90 -7.79
N ALA A 138 -1.83 -8.09 -7.89
CA ALA A 138 -1.37 -9.15 -8.80
C ALA A 138 -1.35 -8.67 -10.26
N ALA A 139 -2.43 -8.02 -10.72
CA ALA A 139 -2.48 -7.42 -12.06
C ALA A 139 -1.37 -6.39 -12.28
N SER A 140 -1.07 -5.55 -11.27
CA SER A 140 0.01 -4.56 -11.33
C SER A 140 1.39 -5.21 -11.42
N VAL A 141 1.63 -6.29 -10.67
CA VAL A 141 2.88 -7.08 -10.75
C VAL A 141 3.04 -7.71 -12.13
N ILE A 142 1.97 -8.25 -12.70
CA ILE A 142 1.97 -8.85 -14.03
C ILE A 142 2.29 -7.79 -15.09
N LEU A 143 1.67 -6.61 -15.04
CA LEU A 143 1.99 -5.51 -15.95
C LEU A 143 3.44 -5.05 -15.80
N ALA A 144 3.94 -4.94 -14.56
CA ALA A 144 5.33 -4.58 -14.32
C ALA A 144 6.29 -5.58 -14.98
N LYS A 145 5.99 -6.88 -14.88
CA LYS A 145 6.80 -7.97 -15.48
C LYS A 145 6.68 -8.01 -17.00
N GLU A 146 5.47 -7.96 -17.56
CA GLU A 146 5.23 -8.03 -19.01
C GLU A 146 5.87 -6.85 -19.77
N PHE A 147 5.83 -5.65 -19.18
CA PHE A 147 6.36 -4.44 -19.79
C PHE A 147 7.78 -4.08 -19.30
N ASN A 148 8.39 -4.94 -18.48
CA ASN A 148 9.72 -4.73 -17.89
C ASN A 148 9.87 -3.32 -17.26
N LEU A 149 8.88 -2.94 -16.46
CA LEU A 149 8.83 -1.63 -15.83
C LEU A 149 9.91 -1.53 -14.76
N ASN A 150 10.61 -0.38 -14.72
CA ASN A 150 11.46 -0.07 -13.58
C ASN A 150 10.62 0.33 -12.35
N LYS A 151 11.26 0.38 -11.19
CA LYS A 151 10.61 0.70 -9.90
C LYS A 151 9.83 2.03 -9.93
N ASP A 152 10.37 3.06 -10.56
CA ASP A 152 9.72 4.37 -10.66
C ASP A 152 8.53 4.33 -11.63
N GLN A 153 8.64 3.62 -12.75
CA GLN A 153 7.53 3.41 -13.70
C GLN A 153 6.39 2.62 -13.05
N GLY A 154 6.71 1.55 -12.33
CA GLY A 154 5.74 0.76 -11.59
C GLY A 154 5.06 1.58 -10.49
N GLY A 155 5.86 2.18 -9.61
CA GLY A 155 5.36 2.87 -8.41
C GLY A 155 4.56 4.15 -8.70
N PHE A 156 4.96 4.95 -9.69
CA PHE A 156 4.25 6.20 -10.03
C PHE A 156 3.33 6.08 -11.24
N GLY A 157 3.49 5.02 -12.04
CA GLY A 157 2.76 4.84 -13.27
C GLY A 157 1.53 3.98 -13.12
N LEU A 158 1.66 2.77 -12.55
CA LEU A 158 0.56 1.80 -12.47
C LEU A 158 -0.66 2.30 -11.67
N PRO A 159 -0.50 3.03 -10.53
CA PRO A 159 -1.66 3.55 -9.80
C PRO A 159 -2.54 4.55 -10.57
N LYS A 160 -2.08 5.03 -11.74
CA LYS A 160 -2.85 5.94 -12.60
C LYS A 160 -3.83 5.22 -13.51
N PHE A 161 -3.68 3.91 -13.70
CA PHE A 161 -4.62 3.12 -14.48
C PHE A 161 -5.85 2.83 -13.61
N GLY A 162 -7.02 3.16 -14.16
CA GLY A 162 -8.28 2.74 -13.58
C GLY A 162 -8.64 1.34 -14.07
N ILE A 163 -9.31 0.56 -13.23
CA ILE A 163 -9.74 -0.80 -13.54
C ILE A 163 -11.16 -0.85 -14.14
N GLN A 164 -11.72 0.29 -14.57
CA GLN A 164 -13.06 0.34 -15.14
C GLN A 164 -13.14 -0.48 -16.44
N ASN A 165 -14.27 -1.15 -16.66
CA ASN A 165 -14.51 -2.08 -17.77
C ASN A 165 -13.60 -3.32 -17.80
N THR A 166 -12.77 -3.56 -16.78
CA THR A 166 -11.96 -4.79 -16.69
C THR A 166 -12.74 -5.89 -15.97
N VAL A 167 -12.22 -7.12 -15.99
CA VAL A 167 -12.80 -8.27 -15.26
C VAL A 167 -12.82 -8.10 -13.74
N ILE A 168 -12.13 -7.10 -13.18
CA ILE A 168 -12.09 -6.79 -11.74
C ILE A 168 -12.75 -5.46 -11.39
N GLU A 169 -13.53 -4.87 -12.29
CA GLU A 169 -14.20 -3.58 -12.06
C GLU A 169 -15.04 -3.55 -10.77
N ASP A 170 -15.61 -4.68 -10.38
CA ASP A 170 -16.44 -4.85 -9.20
C ASP A 170 -15.66 -4.83 -7.87
N THR A 171 -14.32 -4.95 -7.92
CA THR A 171 -13.45 -4.88 -6.74
C THR A 171 -13.27 -3.47 -6.20
N CYS A 172 -13.62 -2.43 -6.98
CA CYS A 172 -13.51 -1.04 -6.55
C CYS A 172 -14.48 -0.74 -5.39
N PRO A 173 -14.00 -0.29 -4.21
CA PRO A 173 -14.86 0.04 -3.09
C PRO A 173 -15.84 1.16 -3.46
N GLN A 174 -17.13 0.92 -3.17
CA GLN A 174 -18.16 1.93 -3.39
C GLN A 174 -18.02 3.10 -2.42
N GLU A 175 -18.27 4.30 -2.91
CA GLU A 175 -18.23 5.48 -2.05
C GLU A 175 -19.42 5.48 -1.07
N PRO A 176 -19.19 5.59 0.25
CA PRO A 176 -20.28 5.49 1.20
C PRO A 176 -21.24 6.68 1.12
N LEU A 177 -22.50 6.45 1.50
CA LEU A 177 -23.50 7.50 1.69
C LEU A 177 -23.39 8.03 3.13
N CYS A 178 -23.22 9.36 3.28
CA CYS A 178 -23.09 9.95 4.61
C CYS A 178 -24.46 10.26 5.24
N PRO A 179 -24.81 9.62 6.37
CA PRO A 179 -26.05 9.93 7.08
C PRO A 179 -25.97 11.30 7.76
N ARG A 180 -27.14 11.93 7.95
CA ARG A 180 -27.27 13.14 8.79
C ARG A 180 -27.42 12.72 10.25
N THR A 181 -26.31 12.54 10.95
CA THR A 181 -26.25 12.17 12.37
C THR A 181 -25.36 13.13 13.16
N LYS A 182 -25.56 13.19 14.48
CA LYS A 182 -24.74 13.95 15.43
C LYS A 182 -23.53 13.17 15.94
N TYR A 183 -23.50 11.85 15.74
CA TYR A 183 -22.49 10.95 16.30
C TYR A 183 -21.55 10.41 15.21
N ARG A 184 -20.35 9.99 15.62
CA ARG A 184 -19.37 9.37 14.71
C ARG A 184 -19.80 7.95 14.34
N ALA A 185 -19.49 7.53 13.12
CA ALA A 185 -19.58 6.13 12.74
C ALA A 185 -18.56 5.30 13.53
N LEU A 186 -18.87 4.04 13.82
CA LEU A 186 -17.99 3.13 14.56
C LEU A 186 -16.67 2.89 13.84
N ASP A 187 -16.72 2.79 12.52
CA ASP A 187 -15.56 2.62 11.65
C ASP A 187 -14.95 3.96 11.21
N ALA A 188 -15.41 5.09 11.75
CA ALA A 188 -15.01 6.45 11.38
C ALA A 188 -15.34 6.90 9.94
N THR A 189 -16.19 6.17 9.22
CA THR A 189 -16.74 6.62 7.92
C THR A 189 -17.41 7.99 8.04
N CYS A 190 -17.27 8.82 6.99
CA CYS A 190 -17.89 10.13 6.86
C CYS A 190 -17.47 11.18 7.90
N ASN A 191 -16.35 10.96 8.61
CA ASN A 191 -15.73 11.98 9.46
C ASN A 191 -15.31 13.20 8.61
N ASN A 192 -14.73 12.94 7.43
CA ASN A 192 -14.49 13.95 6.41
C ASN A 192 -15.55 13.85 5.30
N ARG A 193 -16.42 14.86 5.16
CA ARG A 193 -17.52 14.85 4.17
C ARG A 193 -17.07 14.96 2.72
N ARG A 194 -15.88 15.51 2.47
CA ARG A 194 -15.30 15.60 1.11
C ARG A 194 -14.60 14.30 0.73
N HIS A 195 -14.03 13.60 1.71
CA HIS A 195 -13.31 12.34 1.53
C HIS A 195 -13.80 11.33 2.55
N LYS A 196 -14.92 10.67 2.24
CA LYS A 196 -15.73 9.92 3.20
C LYS A 196 -15.03 8.70 3.81
N ASN A 197 -14.03 8.16 3.12
CA ASN A 197 -13.24 7.02 3.58
C ASN A 197 -11.97 7.42 4.35
N TRP A 198 -11.64 8.71 4.47
CA TRP A 198 -10.42 9.13 5.18
C TRP A 198 -10.53 8.89 6.68
N GLY A 199 -9.59 8.10 7.20
CA GLY A 199 -9.56 7.67 8.60
C GLY A 199 -10.53 6.54 8.93
N ARG A 200 -11.18 5.94 7.91
CA ARG A 200 -12.07 4.79 8.09
C ARG A 200 -11.25 3.54 8.48
N ALA A 201 -11.73 2.73 9.41
CA ALA A 201 -11.15 1.43 9.72
C ALA A 201 -11.20 0.49 8.49
N GLY A 202 -10.25 -0.43 8.37
CA GLY A 202 -10.19 -1.32 7.20
C GLY A 202 -9.73 -0.62 5.91
N THR A 203 -9.02 0.51 6.02
CA THR A 203 -8.37 1.17 4.88
C THR A 203 -6.85 1.13 5.05
N ALA A 204 -6.13 1.10 3.92
CA ALA A 204 -4.67 1.07 3.92
C ALA A 204 -4.09 2.37 4.51
N PHE A 205 -2.92 2.27 5.14
CA PHE A 205 -2.21 3.44 5.63
C PHE A 205 -1.74 4.32 4.47
N GLN A 206 -1.95 5.63 4.59
CA GLN A 206 -1.43 6.58 3.62
C GLN A 206 0.10 6.64 3.73
N ARG A 207 0.78 6.43 2.60
CA ARG A 207 2.22 6.63 2.51
C ARG A 207 2.53 8.08 2.12
N ILE A 208 3.54 8.65 2.79
CA ILE A 208 4.10 9.97 2.45
C ILE A 208 5.14 9.85 1.32
N LEU A 209 5.88 8.73 1.30
CA LEU A 209 6.89 8.40 0.31
C LEU A 209 6.53 7.09 -0.38
N GLY A 210 7.09 6.84 -1.57
CA GLY A 210 6.93 5.56 -2.27
C GLY A 210 7.41 4.38 -1.41
N ALA A 211 6.83 3.20 -1.61
CA ALA A 211 7.30 2.00 -0.96
C ALA A 211 8.69 1.59 -1.49
N ASP A 212 9.54 1.09 -0.59
CA ASP A 212 10.89 0.64 -0.88
C ASP A 212 11.12 -0.71 -0.19
N TYR A 213 10.83 -1.79 -0.90
CA TYR A 213 11.00 -3.15 -0.43
C TYR A 213 12.35 -3.72 -0.88
N ASP A 214 12.89 -4.65 -0.09
CA ASP A 214 14.20 -5.29 -0.32
C ASP A 214 14.25 -6.07 -1.64
N ASP A 215 13.12 -6.63 -2.06
CA ASP A 215 12.97 -7.34 -3.34
C ASP A 215 12.71 -6.40 -4.53
N GLY A 216 12.54 -5.09 -4.29
CA GLY A 216 12.28 -4.10 -5.33
C GLY A 216 10.97 -4.28 -6.11
N GLU A 217 10.14 -5.26 -5.74
CA GLU A 217 8.83 -5.46 -6.36
C GLU A 217 7.79 -4.53 -5.73
N LEU A 218 6.68 -4.30 -6.45
CA LEU A 218 5.47 -3.63 -5.93
C LEU A 218 4.74 -4.47 -4.86
N GLN A 219 5.32 -5.60 -4.46
CA GLN A 219 4.71 -6.59 -3.61
C GLN A 219 4.60 -6.05 -2.18
N GLU A 220 3.38 -5.72 -1.77
CA GLU A 220 3.06 -5.42 -0.38
C GLU A 220 2.64 -6.70 0.38
N LEU A 221 3.45 -7.04 1.39
CA LEU A 221 3.03 -7.24 2.79
C LEU A 221 1.97 -8.29 3.18
N ASP A 222 1.51 -9.21 2.33
CA ASP A 222 0.64 -10.32 2.82
C ASP A 222 1.41 -11.63 3.08
N THR A 223 2.41 -11.97 2.25
CA THR A 223 3.09 -13.28 2.38
C THR A 223 4.04 -13.36 3.57
N LYS A 224 4.76 -12.28 3.93
CA LYS A 224 5.66 -12.27 5.11
C LYS A 224 4.97 -11.90 6.43
N ALA A 225 3.78 -11.29 6.41
CA ALA A 225 3.03 -11.01 7.62
C ALA A 225 2.47 -12.29 8.28
N LYS A 226 2.25 -13.35 7.48
CA LYS A 226 1.88 -14.68 8.00
C LYS A 226 3.04 -15.42 8.70
N GLU A 227 4.29 -15.06 8.41
CA GLU A 227 5.48 -15.63 9.09
C GLU A 227 6.08 -14.73 10.19
N SER A 228 5.64 -13.47 10.31
CA SER A 228 6.21 -12.49 11.25
C SER A 228 5.28 -12.12 12.40
N PHE A 229 4.42 -13.04 12.85
CA PHE A 229 3.79 -12.97 14.17
C PHE A 229 4.57 -13.84 15.17
N VAL A 230 5.87 -13.57 15.28
CA VAL A 230 6.64 -13.95 16.47
C VAL A 230 6.33 -12.88 17.51
N VAL A 231 5.27 -13.13 18.28
CA VAL A 231 4.97 -12.37 19.51
C VAL A 231 6.03 -12.77 20.54
N PHE A 232 6.75 -11.78 21.07
CA PHE A 232 7.49 -11.93 22.32
C PHE A 232 6.53 -12.11 23.50
#